data_AF-A0A1E4BE96-F1
#
_entry.id   AF-A0A1E4BE96-F1
#
_cell.length_a   1.000
_cell.length_b   1.000
_cell.length_c   1.000
_cell.angle_alpha   90.00
_cell.angle_beta   90.00
_cell.angle_gamma   90.00
#
_symmetry.space_group_name_H-M   'P 1'
#
loop_
_entity.id
_entity.type
_entity.pdbx_description
1 polymer ?
#
loop_
_entity_poly.entity_id
_entity_poly.type
_entity_poly.pdbx_seq_one_letter_code
_entity_poly.pdbx_strand_id
1 'polypeptide(L)'
;MLRADPATDWSTVNLEALRQHLLDMNEVTLRSTVSATNVAGGVRVDVTGTGRARDAIRRMITAHAPMLAAEGLAGVADTIPGGMRWTVTTRDPARVAELRGLGFIGIMTLGEHHTVHHLQLARGGSHH
;
A
#
# COMPACT_ATOMS: atom_id res chain seq x y z
N MET A 1 -5.06 -4.40 -21.92
CA MET A 1 -5.29 -5.58 -21.05
C MET A 1 -6.76 -5.96 -21.05
N LEU A 2 -7.68 -5.21 -20.42
CA LEU A 2 -9.12 -5.53 -20.43
C LEU A 2 -9.70 -5.78 -21.83
N ARG A 3 -9.58 -4.82 -22.75
CA ARG A 3 -10.08 -4.96 -24.14
C ARG A 3 -9.46 -6.11 -24.95
N ALA A 4 -8.26 -6.54 -24.59
CA ALA A 4 -7.52 -7.57 -25.32
C ALA A 4 -7.75 -8.98 -24.74
N ASP A 5 -8.36 -9.06 -23.55
CA ASP A 5 -8.64 -10.31 -22.86
C ASP A 5 -10.09 -10.73 -23.14
N PRO A 6 -10.33 -11.77 -23.97
CA PRO A 6 -11.67 -12.22 -24.32
C PRO A 6 -12.47 -12.78 -23.14
N ALA A 7 -11.81 -13.09 -22.01
CA ALA A 7 -12.47 -13.54 -20.79
C ALA A 7 -12.93 -12.37 -19.88
N THR A 8 -12.73 -11.12 -20.30
CA THR A 8 -13.19 -9.96 -19.50
C THR A 8 -14.71 -9.93 -19.42
N ASP A 9 -15.24 -10.08 -18.22
CA ASP A 9 -16.64 -9.78 -17.92
C ASP A 9 -16.84 -8.27 -17.81
N TRP A 10 -17.44 -7.66 -18.83
CA TRP A 10 -17.67 -6.23 -18.88
C TRP A 10 -18.71 -5.73 -17.88
N SER A 11 -19.54 -6.62 -17.32
CA SER A 11 -20.55 -6.24 -16.32
C SER A 11 -19.95 -5.96 -14.95
N THR A 12 -18.74 -6.44 -14.68
CA THR A 12 -18.03 -6.26 -13.39
C THR A 12 -16.95 -5.18 -13.44
N VAL A 13 -16.55 -4.74 -14.64
CA VAL A 13 -15.53 -3.71 -14.82
C VAL A 13 -15.89 -2.43 -14.08
N ASN A 14 -14.98 -1.94 -13.24
CA ASN A 14 -15.16 -0.74 -12.45
C ASN A 14 -13.90 0.14 -12.51
N LEU A 15 -13.80 0.95 -13.57
CA LEU A 15 -12.69 1.90 -13.72
C LEU A 15 -12.75 3.07 -12.74
N GLU A 16 -13.92 3.35 -12.17
CA GLU A 16 -14.07 4.36 -11.12
C GLU A 16 -13.38 3.90 -9.83
N ALA A 17 -13.45 2.61 -9.49
CA ALA A 17 -12.68 2.05 -8.37
C ALA A 17 -11.17 2.21 -8.57
N LEU A 18 -10.67 1.94 -9.78
CA LEU A 18 -9.26 2.21 -10.11
C LEU A 18 -8.92 3.70 -9.97
N ARG A 19 -9.79 4.60 -10.46
CA ARG A 19 -9.57 6.05 -10.34
C ARG A 19 -9.52 6.49 -8.87
N GLN A 20 -10.40 5.96 -8.02
CA GLN A 20 -10.40 6.25 -6.58
C GLN A 20 -9.14 5.73 -5.89
N HIS A 21 -8.65 4.55 -6.27
CA HIS A 21 -7.37 4.03 -5.80
C HIS A 21 -6.21 4.96 -6.19
N LEU A 22 -6.17 5.45 -7.42
CA LEU A 22 -5.13 6.40 -7.86
C LEU A 22 -5.21 7.74 -7.11
N LEU A 23 -6.41 8.19 -6.74
CA LEU A 23 -6.57 9.35 -5.86
C LEU A 23 -6.02 9.06 -4.46
N ASP A 24 -6.21 7.86 -3.93
CA ASP A 24 -5.62 7.45 -2.65
C ASP A 24 -4.09 7.40 -2.72
N MET A 25 -3.52 6.89 -3.82
CA MET A 25 -2.08 6.94 -4.09
C MET A 25 -1.55 8.39 -4.09
N ASN A 26 -2.27 9.31 -4.74
CA ASN A 26 -1.92 10.74 -4.71
C ASN A 26 -1.92 11.29 -3.27
N GLU A 27 -2.93 10.98 -2.47
CA GLU A 27 -2.99 11.45 -1.08
C GLU A 27 -1.84 10.92 -0.24
N VAL A 28 -1.57 9.61 -0.26
CA VAL A 28 -0.52 9.03 0.59
C VAL A 28 0.86 9.47 0.15
N THR A 29 1.06 9.75 -1.14
CA THR A 29 2.35 10.18 -1.69
C THR A 29 2.62 11.66 -1.45
N LEU A 30 1.63 12.54 -1.67
CA LEU A 30 1.84 13.99 -1.74
C LEU A 30 1.21 14.78 -0.59
N ARG A 31 0.31 14.15 0.19
CA ARG A 31 -0.51 14.85 1.21
C ARG A 31 -0.45 14.17 2.59
N SER A 32 0.50 13.26 2.79
CA SER A 32 0.77 12.65 4.10
C SER A 32 2.00 13.26 4.76
N THR A 33 2.00 13.25 6.09
CA THR A 33 3.20 13.48 6.91
C THR A 33 3.71 12.14 7.37
N VAL A 34 4.97 11.84 7.07
CA VAL A 34 5.62 10.56 7.36
C VAL A 34 6.73 10.77 8.38
N SER A 35 6.68 10.02 9.48
CA SER A 35 7.76 9.94 10.46
C SER A 35 8.28 8.50 10.54
N ALA A 36 9.52 8.30 10.11
CA ALA A 36 10.17 6.99 10.11
C ALA A 36 11.12 6.84 11.32
N THR A 37 11.08 5.68 11.96
CA THR A 37 11.98 5.32 13.05
C THR A 37 12.55 3.92 12.78
N ASN A 38 13.88 3.79 12.85
CA ASN A 38 14.51 2.48 12.75
C ASN A 38 14.09 1.62 13.95
N VAL A 39 13.73 0.37 13.69
CA VAL A 39 13.47 -0.64 14.72
C VAL A 39 14.36 -1.85 14.50
N ALA A 40 14.38 -2.77 15.46
CA ALA A 40 15.04 -4.06 15.28
C ALA A 40 14.42 -4.77 14.06
N GLY A 41 15.28 -5.20 13.13
CA GLY A 41 14.84 -5.92 11.93
C GLY A 41 14.13 -5.08 10.86
N GLY A 42 14.05 -3.75 10.98
CA GLY A 42 13.43 -2.94 9.91
C GLY A 42 13.14 -1.49 10.28
N VAL A 43 11.93 -1.05 9.94
CA VAL A 43 11.44 0.32 10.09
C VAL A 43 10.00 0.35 10.61
N ARG A 44 9.72 1.33 11.46
CA ARG A 44 8.36 1.73 11.84
C ARG A 44 8.08 3.09 11.26
N VAL A 45 6.93 3.25 10.62
CA VAL A 45 6.51 4.49 9.98
C VAL A 45 5.15 4.92 10.50
N ASP A 46 5.09 6.12 11.08
CA ASP A 46 3.85 6.78 11.44
C ASP A 46 3.46 7.71 10.29
N VAL A 47 2.35 7.40 9.65
CA VAL A 47 1.84 8.14 8.50
C VAL A 47 0.53 8.79 8.88
N THR A 48 0.48 10.12 8.80
CA THR A 48 -0.65 10.92 9.27
C THR A 48 -1.08 11.95 8.25
N GLY A 49 -2.32 12.41 8.37
CA GLY A 49 -2.90 13.46 7.54
C GLY A 49 -4.27 13.86 8.05
N THR A 50 -4.98 14.66 7.26
CA THR A 50 -6.33 15.15 7.60
C THR A 50 -7.31 14.90 6.45
N GLY A 51 -8.60 14.82 6.76
CA GLY A 51 -9.66 14.63 5.75
C GLY A 51 -9.37 13.43 4.84
N ARG A 52 -9.38 13.66 3.52
CA ARG A 52 -9.15 12.63 2.51
C ARG A 52 -7.82 11.91 2.69
N ALA A 53 -6.75 12.62 3.07
CA ALA A 53 -5.44 12.04 3.27
C ALA A 53 -5.44 11.00 4.39
N ARG A 54 -6.04 11.32 5.54
CA ARG A 54 -6.21 10.37 6.66
C ARG A 54 -6.92 9.10 6.21
N ASP A 55 -8.00 9.25 5.46
CA ASP A 55 -8.83 8.11 5.06
C ASP A 55 -8.13 7.25 3.99
N ALA A 56 -7.39 7.88 3.07
CA ALA A 56 -6.53 7.19 2.12
C ALA A 56 -5.40 6.43 2.81
N ILE A 57 -4.70 7.04 3.78
CA ILE A 57 -3.65 6.39 4.58
C ILE A 57 -4.17 5.11 5.23
N ARG A 58 -5.36 5.15 5.83
CA ARG A 58 -6.01 3.99 6.45
C ARG A 58 -6.28 2.88 5.44
N ARG A 59 -6.97 3.19 4.33
CA ARG A 59 -7.27 2.20 3.29
C ARG A 59 -6.01 1.58 2.71
N MET A 60 -5.03 2.41 2.37
CA MET A 60 -3.83 1.99 1.66
C MET A 60 -2.92 1.12 2.53
N ILE A 61 -2.60 1.55 3.76
CA ILE A 61 -1.72 0.79 4.64
C ILE A 61 -2.39 -0.52 5.09
N THR A 62 -3.68 -0.50 5.41
CA THR A 62 -4.42 -1.73 5.76
C THR A 62 -4.40 -2.74 4.61
N ALA A 63 -4.60 -2.29 3.37
CA ALA A 63 -4.58 -3.18 2.21
C ALA A 63 -3.17 -3.72 1.90
N HIS A 64 -2.11 -2.91 2.02
CA HIS A 64 -0.76 -3.30 1.62
C HIS A 64 -0.02 -4.11 2.69
N ALA A 65 -0.33 -3.92 3.98
CA ALA A 65 0.32 -4.64 5.07
C ALA A 65 0.35 -6.17 4.91
N PRO A 66 -0.76 -6.88 4.59
CA PRO A 66 -0.73 -8.33 4.40
C PRO A 66 0.01 -8.75 3.12
N MET A 67 0.11 -7.90 2.10
CA MET A 67 0.76 -8.25 0.83
C MET A 67 2.27 -8.42 0.99
N LEU A 68 2.87 -7.73 1.97
CA LEU A 68 4.30 -7.83 2.28
C LEU A 68 4.75 -9.26 2.62
N ALA A 69 3.83 -10.15 3.03
CA ALA A 69 4.14 -11.55 3.27
C ALA A 69 4.66 -12.27 2.01
N ALA A 70 4.17 -11.89 0.82
CA ALA A 70 4.66 -12.44 -0.45
C ALA A 70 6.12 -12.07 -0.73
N GLU A 71 6.58 -10.95 -0.17
CA GLU A 71 7.96 -10.47 -0.22
C GLU A 71 8.81 -11.04 0.93
N GLY A 72 8.28 -11.95 1.76
CA GLY A 72 8.98 -12.48 2.93
C GLY A 72 9.14 -11.46 4.07
N LEU A 73 8.33 -10.39 4.08
CA LEU A 73 8.36 -9.32 5.05
C LEU A 73 7.16 -9.41 6.01
N ALA A 74 7.35 -9.04 7.27
CA ALA A 74 6.27 -8.92 8.25
C ALA A 74 5.79 -7.47 8.32
N GLY A 75 4.55 -7.21 7.93
CA GLY A 75 3.88 -5.90 7.99
C GLY A 75 2.77 -5.87 9.04
N VAL A 76 2.95 -5.08 10.10
CA VAL A 76 1.92 -4.87 11.15
C VAL A 76 1.41 -3.44 11.07
N ALA A 77 0.11 -3.28 10.86
CA ALA A 77 -0.54 -1.98 10.71
C ALA A 77 -1.51 -1.71 11.86
N ASP A 78 -1.29 -0.60 12.56
CA ASP A 78 -2.10 -0.17 13.70
C ASP A 78 -2.71 1.21 13.42
N THR A 79 -3.95 1.43 13.84
CA THR A 79 -4.56 2.77 13.75
C THR A 79 -3.93 3.69 14.80
N ILE A 80 -3.61 4.92 14.39
CA ILE A 80 -3.17 6.00 15.29
C ILE A 80 -4.02 7.26 15.06
N PRO A 81 -3.98 8.25 15.97
CA PRO A 81 -4.58 9.55 15.71
C PRO A 81 -4.06 10.14 14.40
N GLY A 82 -4.97 10.54 13.51
CA GLY A 82 -4.61 11.15 12.24
C GLY A 82 -4.11 10.19 11.14
N GLY A 83 -4.04 8.87 11.37
CA GLY A 83 -3.63 7.95 10.29
C GLY A 83 -3.36 6.53 10.75
N MET A 84 -2.20 6.00 10.36
CA MET A 84 -1.76 4.62 10.63
C MET A 84 -0.29 4.58 11.02
N ARG A 85 0.05 3.64 11.89
CA ARG A 85 1.42 3.19 12.14
C ARG A 85 1.64 1.89 11.39
N TRP A 86 2.71 1.81 10.63
CA TRP A 86 3.10 0.60 9.92
C TRP A 86 4.50 0.16 10.35
N THR A 87 4.60 -1.03 10.92
CA THR A 87 5.89 -1.64 11.29
C THR A 87 6.20 -2.72 10.28
N VAL A 88 7.33 -2.57 9.58
CA VAL A 88 7.78 -3.52 8.56
C VAL A 88 9.15 -4.07 8.97
N THR A 89 9.21 -5.39 9.12
CA THR A 89 10.40 -6.09 9.59
C THR A 89 10.72 -7.31 8.74
N THR A 90 11.99 -7.71 8.80
CA THR A 90 12.52 -8.90 8.16
C THR A 90 13.48 -9.61 9.12
N ARG A 91 13.64 -10.92 8.93
CA ARG A 91 14.70 -11.71 9.60
C ARG A 91 15.99 -11.73 8.79
N ASP A 92 15.96 -11.29 7.54
CA ASP A 92 17.14 -11.20 6.67
C ASP A 92 17.92 -9.90 6.97
N PRO A 93 19.12 -9.97 7.57
CA PRO A 93 19.92 -8.80 7.89
C PRO A 93 20.29 -7.95 6.66
N ALA A 94 20.43 -8.57 5.49
CA ALA A 94 20.78 -7.86 4.26
C ALA A 94 19.67 -6.90 3.81
N ARG A 95 18.41 -7.26 4.09
CA ARG A 95 17.23 -6.45 3.71
C ARG A 95 16.86 -5.38 4.71
N VAL A 96 17.45 -5.36 5.89
CA VAL A 96 17.18 -4.30 6.89
C VAL A 96 17.58 -2.93 6.36
N ALA A 97 18.72 -2.82 5.68
CA ALA A 97 19.17 -1.57 5.08
C ALA A 97 18.26 -1.14 3.91
N GLU A 98 17.79 -2.10 3.10
CA GLU A 98 16.83 -1.89 2.02
C GLU A 98 15.53 -1.27 2.57
N LEU A 99 14.89 -1.88 3.57
CA LEU A 99 13.64 -1.37 4.15
C LEU A 99 13.76 0.06 4.69
N ARG A 100 14.90 0.38 5.31
CA ARG A 100 15.18 1.72 5.83
C ARG A 100 15.40 2.73 4.71
N GLY A 101 16.08 2.32 3.63
CA GLY A 101 16.31 3.14 2.45
C GLY A 101 15.04 3.39 1.63
N LEU A 102 14.17 2.39 1.52
CA LEU A 102 12.88 2.51 0.84
C LEU A 102 11.94 3.49 1.54
N GLY A 103 11.95 3.50 2.88
CA GLY A 103 11.02 4.32 3.67
C GLY A 103 9.56 3.99 3.35
N PHE A 104 8.63 4.89 3.69
CA PHE A 104 7.20 4.63 3.49
C PHE A 104 6.83 4.38 2.03
N ILE A 105 7.18 5.32 1.14
CA ILE A 105 6.71 5.25 -0.25
C ILE A 105 7.38 4.11 -1.02
N GLY A 106 8.66 3.82 -0.75
CA GLY A 106 9.32 2.67 -1.36
C GLY A 106 8.70 1.34 -0.90
N ILE A 107 8.37 1.21 0.39
CA ILE A 107 7.67 0.02 0.90
C ILE A 107 6.28 -0.12 0.27
N MET A 108 5.56 0.98 0.07
CA MET A 108 4.27 0.97 -0.64
C MET A 108 4.37 0.45 -2.08
N THR A 109 5.56 0.46 -2.69
CA THR A 109 5.81 -0.08 -4.04
C THR A 109 6.25 -1.55 -4.06
N LEU A 110 6.51 -2.15 -2.89
CA LEU A 110 6.93 -3.55 -2.80
C LEU A 110 5.76 -4.49 -3.12
N GLY A 111 6.08 -5.58 -3.82
CA GLY A 111 5.12 -6.50 -4.38
C GLY A 111 4.97 -6.33 -5.89
N GLU A 112 4.94 -7.44 -6.63
CA GLU A 112 4.64 -7.52 -8.08
C GLU A 112 3.24 -6.97 -8.48
N HIS A 113 2.51 -6.39 -7.53
CA HIS A 113 1.07 -6.27 -7.65
C HIS A 113 0.64 -4.96 -8.27
N HIS A 114 1.38 -3.86 -8.38
CA HIS A 114 0.73 -2.61 -8.82
C HIS A 114 0.00 -2.74 -10.16
N THR A 115 0.58 -3.41 -11.16
CA THR A 115 -0.13 -3.70 -12.42
C THR A 115 -1.27 -4.72 -12.23
N VAL A 116 -1.04 -5.80 -11.49
CA VAL A 116 -2.02 -6.87 -11.26
C VAL A 116 -3.19 -6.41 -10.39
N HIS A 117 -2.90 -5.75 -9.27
CA HIS A 117 -3.79 -5.01 -8.36
C HIS A 117 -4.58 -3.96 -9.13
N HIS A 118 -3.96 -3.08 -9.91
CA HIS A 118 -4.70 -2.10 -10.72
C HIS A 118 -5.66 -2.81 -11.69
N LEU A 119 -5.24 -3.92 -12.30
CA LEU A 119 -6.09 -4.71 -13.18
C LEU A 119 -7.22 -5.42 -12.42
N GLN A 120 -6.98 -5.92 -11.20
CA GLN A 120 -7.99 -6.55 -10.35
C GLN A 120 -9.04 -5.54 -9.90
N LEU A 121 -8.64 -4.34 -9.46
CA LEU A 121 -9.56 -3.25 -9.16
C LEU A 121 -10.36 -2.84 -10.39
N ALA A 122 -9.70 -2.72 -11.55
CA ALA A 122 -10.37 -2.38 -12.80
C ALA A 122 -11.38 -3.43 -13.25
N ARG A 123 -11.17 -4.71 -12.90
CA ARG A 123 -12.10 -5.83 -13.11
C ARG A 123 -13.22 -5.92 -12.06
N GLY A 124 -13.25 -5.02 -11.08
CA GLY A 124 -14.25 -5.01 -10.00
C GLY A 124 -13.94 -5.93 -8.82
N GLY A 125 -12.73 -6.49 -8.74
CA GLY A 125 -12.28 -7.20 -7.54
C GLY A 125 -12.07 -6.25 -6.36
N SER A 126 -12.38 -6.69 -5.14
CA SER A 126 -12.04 -5.95 -3.91
C SER A 126 -10.68 -6.39 -3.37
N HIS A 127 -9.87 -5.42 -2.97
CA HIS A 127 -8.74 -5.59 -2.05
C HIS A 127 -8.90 -4.70 -0.80
N HIS A 128 -10.11 -4.14 -0.63
CA HIS A 128 -10.56 -3.44 0.57
C HIS A 128 -11.40 -4.37 1.41
#